data_AF-A0A6I3U632-F1
#
_entry.id   AF-A0A6I3U632-F1
#
_cell.length_a   1.000
_cell.length_b   1.000
_cell.length_c   1.000
_cell.angle_alpha   90.00
_cell.angle_beta   90.00
_cell.angle_gamma   90.00
#
_symmetry.space_group_name_H-M   'P 1'
#
loop_
_entity.id
_entity.type
_entity.pdbx_description
1 polymer ?
#
loop_
_entity_poly.entity_id
_entity_poly.type
_entity_poly.pdbx_seq_one_letter_code
_entity_poly.pdbx_strand_id
1 'polypeptide(L)' 'MKVGVFDSGVGGLTVARSLQQSGCFSELLYYGDTARVPYGSKDSNT' A
#
# COMPACT_ATOMS: atom_id res chain seq x y z
N MET A 1 4.11 17.16 4.55
CA MET A 1 4.93 15.93 4.42
C MET A 1 4.25 15.01 3.42
N LYS A 2 5.01 14.42 2.48
CA LYS A 2 4.48 13.48 1.48
C LYS A 2 4.83 12.04 1.90
N VAL A 3 3.93 11.10 1.69
CA VAL A 3 4.13 9.68 2.03
C VAL A 3 3.78 8.78 0.85
N GLY A 4 4.58 7.74 0.64
CA GLY A 4 4.28 6.65 -0.28
C GLY A 4 3.86 5.40 0.49
N VAL A 5 2.82 4.71 0.00
CA VAL A 5 2.35 3.42 0.52
C VAL A 5 2.50 2.39 -0.60
N PHE A 6 3.20 1.30 -0.30
CA PHE A 6 3.35 0.16 -1.21
C PHE A 6 2.58 -1.04 -0.66
N ASP A 7 1.86 -1.73 -1.54
CA ASP A 7 1.22 -3.00 -1.23
C ASP A 7 1.28 -3.95 -2.42
N SER A 8 1.12 -5.24 -2.14
CA SER A 8 0.97 -6.28 -3.16
C SER A 8 -0.28 -6.14 -4.01
N GLY A 9 -1.30 -5.37 -3.60
CA GLY A 9 -2.53 -5.24 -4.36
C GLY A 9 -3.46 -4.14 -3.85
N VAL A 10 -4.76 -4.45 -3.78
CA VAL A 10 -5.81 -3.50 -3.34
C VAL A 10 -6.09 -3.57 -1.83
N GLY A 11 -5.57 -4.58 -1.13
CA GLY A 11 -5.82 -4.78 0.31
C GLY A 11 -5.28 -3.62 1.16
N GLY A 12 -4.14 -3.06 0.78
CA GLY A 12 -3.50 -1.92 1.42
C GLY A 12 -4.29 -0.61 1.33
N LEU A 13 -5.34 -0.52 0.51
CA LEU A 13 -6.23 0.65 0.48
C LEU A 13 -6.95 0.86 1.81
N THR A 14 -7.15 -0.20 2.60
CA THR A 14 -7.69 -0.09 3.97
C THR A 14 -6.77 0.74 4.88
N VAL A 15 -5.46 0.53 4.77
CA VAL A 15 -4.43 1.29 5.49
C VAL A 15 -4.27 2.69 4.90
N ALA A 16 -4.22 2.81 3.57
CA ALA A 16 -4.10 4.11 2.89
C ALA A 16 -5.27 5.04 3.25
N ARG A 17 -6.49 4.50 3.36
CA ARG A 17 -7.67 5.26 3.81
C ARG A 17 -7.51 5.80 5.23
N SER A 18 -7.04 4.97 6.17
CA SER A 18 -6.79 5.40 7.54
C SER A 18 -5.70 6.47 7.63
N LEU A 19 -4.63 6.35 6.84
CA LEU A 19 -3.57 7.35 6.73
C LEU A 19 -4.05 8.67 6.12
N GLN A 20 -4.94 8.61 5.13
CA GLN A 20 -5.55 9.80 4.55
C GLN A 20 -6.47 10.50 5.57
N GLN A 21 -7.24 9.73 6.34
CA GLN A 21 -8.16 10.25 7.35
C GLN A 21 -7.47 10.87 8.57
N SER A 22 -6.21 10.49 8.86
CA SER A 22 -5.47 11.08 9.99
C SER A 22 -5.09 12.54 9.75
N GLY A 23 -5.09 13.02 8.50
CA GLY A 23 -4.73 14.40 8.15
C GLY A 23 -3.27 14.76 8.40
N CYS A 24 -2.41 13.78 8.72
CA CYS A 24 -1.00 14.02 9.06
C CYS A 24 -0.13 14.35 7.83
N PHE A 25 -0.63 14.08 6.63
CA PHE A 25 0.13 14.18 5.39
C PHE A 25 -0.58 15.09 4.40
N SER A 26 0.21 15.87 3.67
CA SER A 26 -0.29 16.75 2.61
C SER A 26 -0.53 16.02 1.29
N GLU A 27 0.09 14.85 1.12
CA GLU A 27 -0.01 14.03 -0.09
C GLU A 27 0.29 12.57 0.25
N LEU A 28 -0.51 11.67 -0.31
CA LEU A 28 -0.35 10.22 -0.18
C LEU A 28 -0.35 9.59 -1.58
N LEU A 29 0.74 8.91 -1.93
CA LEU A 29 0.86 8.13 -3.16
C LEU A 29 0.74 6.64 -2.81
N TYR A 30 -0.24 5.95 -3.40
CA TYR A 30 -0.39 4.51 -3.24
C TYR A 30 0.08 3.79 -4.51
N TYR A 31 1.00 2.83 -4.35
CA TYR A 31 1.44 1.94 -5.42
C TYR A 31 1.10 0.50 -5.06
N GLY A 32 0.14 -0.07 -5.77
CA GLY A 32 -0.26 -1.46 -5.61
C GLY A 32 0.30 -2.30 -6.75
N ASP A 33 1.07 -3.33 -6.43
CA ASP A 33 1.63 -4.26 -7.41
C ASP A 33 0.66 -5.39 -7.79
N THR A 34 -0.46 -4.98 -8.35
CA THR A 34 -1.56 -5.88 -8.70
C THR A 34 -1.17 -6.92 -9.76
N ALA A 35 -0.13 -6.65 -10.57
CA ALA A 35 0.37 -7.61 -11.55
C ALA A 35 1.00 -8.86 -10.93
N ARG A 36 1.45 -8.76 -9.67
CA ARG A 36 2.17 -9.84 -8.97
C ARG A 36 1.43 -10.29 -7.69
N VAL A 37 0.18 -9.89 -7.47
CA VAL A 37 -0.64 -10.34 -6.34
C VAL A 37 -1.01 -11.83 -6.44
N PRO A 38 -1.15 -12.59 -5.33
CA PRO A 38 -0.85 -12.25 -3.94
C PRO A 38 0.61 -12.55 -3.55
N TYR A 39 1.15 -11.76 -2.62
CA TYR A 39 2.50 -11.98 -2.10
C TYR A 39 2.55 -13.04 -1.01
N GLY A 40 1.47 -13.18 -0.21
CA GLY A 40 1.46 -14.08 0.95
C GLY A 40 1.61 -15.57 0.62
N SER A 41 1.35 -15.98 -0.62
CA SER A 41 1.52 -17.37 -1.07
C SER A 41 2.86 -17.61 -1.79
N LYS A 42 3.77 -16.63 -1.81
CA LYS A 42 5.07 -16.75 -2.45
C LYS A 42 6.14 -17.15 -1.43
N ASP A 43 7.13 -17.89 -1.90
CA ASP A 43 8.30 -18.23 -1.08
C ASP A 43 9.11 -16.99 -0.73
N SER A 44 9.56 -16.90 0.53
CA SER A 44 10.33 -15.75 1.03
C SER A 44 11.74 -15.62 0.43
N ASN A 45 12.20 -16.63 -0.31
CA ASN A 45 13.54 -16.70 -0.91
C ASN A 45 13.58 -16.30 -2.40
N THR A 46 12.46 -15.85 -2.97
CA THR A 46 12.37 -15.40 -4.37
C THR A 46 12.05 -13.92 -4.43
#